data_AF-A0AAV4F7I1-F1
#
_entry.id   AF-A0AAV4F7I1-F1
#
_cell.length_a   1.000
_cell.length_b   1.000
_cell.length_c   1.000
_cell.angle_alpha   90.00
_cell.angle_beta   90.00
_cell.angle_gamma   90.00
#
_symmetry.space_group_name_H-M   'P 1'
#
loop_
_entity.id
_entity.type
_entity.pdbx_description
1 polymer ?
#
loop_
_entity_poly.entity_id
_entity_poly.type
_entity_poly.pdbx_seq_one_letter_code
_entity_poly.pdbx_strand_id
1 'polypeptide(L)'
;MFIPTKLNTHSFKKTEKIGKKVKKVGSLLGDTEDIERRKQLSNLVLQKLSSIWIRNDKVKQVTRLNLYRALVKSILLYNCGTWSLTKQEEHKLNTFHRRQLRTILNIKYPTFIKNNALYQKTGETPISLTILEARWRLFGHILRQAINTSPNVAMTKYFKTEGSKQRGRPKASIVTTLRRDLKSHNNDHWPTRLHSINDLENLRDIAQNRSDWKHLTTAIYRSAQAEMSVDVAADGHYLTNYTFFSFYRNSQSSSNEQYFRYF
;
A
#
# COMPACT_ATOMS: atom_id res chain seq x y z
N MET A 1 -40.03 7.97 -21.02
CA MET A 1 -39.17 9.17 -21.16
C MET A 1 -38.67 9.55 -19.77
N PHE A 2 -37.50 9.06 -19.34
CA PHE A 2 -36.95 9.38 -18.02
C PHE A 2 -36.19 10.70 -18.12
N ILE A 3 -36.71 11.76 -17.52
CA ILE A 3 -36.02 13.04 -17.38
C ILE A 3 -35.02 12.89 -16.23
N PRO A 4 -33.71 13.05 -16.45
CA PRO A 4 -32.75 13.07 -15.35
C PRO A 4 -32.92 14.39 -14.59
N THR A 5 -33.54 14.33 -13.41
CA THR A 5 -33.59 15.46 -12.48
C THR A 5 -32.17 15.82 -12.06
N LYS A 6 -31.78 17.08 -12.29
CA LYS A 6 -30.50 17.63 -11.83
C LYS A 6 -30.46 17.52 -10.30
N LEU A 7 -29.74 16.52 -9.77
CA LEU A 7 -29.50 16.38 -8.34
C LEU A 7 -28.83 17.66 -7.83
N ASN A 8 -29.48 18.33 -6.88
CA ASN A 8 -29.00 19.57 -6.25
C ASN A 8 -27.60 19.35 -5.63
N THR A 9 -26.64 20.21 -5.97
CA THR A 9 -25.24 20.08 -5.52
C THR A 9 -25.08 20.08 -4.00
N HIS A 10 -26.00 20.71 -3.27
CA HIS A 10 -26.02 20.67 -1.80
C HIS A 10 -26.45 19.31 -1.24
N SER A 11 -27.41 18.61 -1.87
CA SER A 11 -27.81 17.27 -1.44
C SER A 11 -26.72 16.24 -1.75
N PHE A 12 -26.00 16.40 -2.87
CA PHE A 12 -24.87 15.56 -3.24
C PHE A 12 -23.69 15.69 -2.25
N LYS A 13 -23.33 16.92 -1.84
CA LYS A 13 -22.28 17.13 -0.83
C LYS A 13 -22.65 16.58 0.55
N LYS A 14 -23.92 16.67 0.94
CA LYS A 14 -24.42 16.11 2.23
C LYS A 14 -24.39 14.58 2.22
N THR A 15 -24.86 13.96 1.13
CA THR A 15 -24.84 12.50 0.96
C THR A 15 -23.41 11.95 0.87
N GLU A 16 -22.49 12.67 0.21
CA GLU A 16 -21.07 12.30 0.16
C GLU A 16 -20.44 12.29 1.57
N LYS A 17 -20.69 13.33 2.39
CA LYS A 17 -20.19 13.40 3.78
C LYS A 17 -20.73 12.26 4.65
N ILE A 18 -21.99 11.88 4.46
CA ILE A 18 -22.62 10.77 5.19
C ILE A 18 -22.01 9.43 4.74
N GLY A 19 -21.86 9.24 3.43
CA GLY A 19 -21.30 8.03 2.83
C GLY A 19 -19.90 7.68 3.36
N LYS A 20 -19.04 8.67 3.59
CA LYS A 20 -17.68 8.44 4.13
C LYS A 20 -17.65 7.80 5.52
N LYS A 21 -18.68 8.01 6.34
CA LYS A 21 -18.80 7.44 7.69
C LYS A 21 -19.48 6.08 7.69
N VAL A 22 -19.99 5.62 6.55
CA VAL A 22 -20.62 4.29 6.44
C VAL A 22 -19.53 3.23 6.49
N LYS A 23 -19.74 2.24 7.34
CA LYS A 23 -18.88 1.06 7.46
C LYS A 23 -19.44 -0.06 6.58
N LYS A 24 -18.61 -0.58 5.67
CA LYS A 24 -18.93 -1.75 4.85
C LYS A 24 -17.80 -2.78 4.99
N VAL A 25 -18.16 -4.01 5.36
CA VAL A 25 -17.21 -5.13 5.58
C VAL A 25 -16.00 -4.68 6.41
N GLY A 26 -16.25 -4.01 7.54
CA GLY A 26 -15.18 -3.60 8.45
C GLY A 26 -14.48 -2.26 8.14
N SER A 27 -14.52 -1.76 6.90
CA SER A 27 -13.85 -0.53 6.45
C SER A 27 -14.82 0.64 6.24
N LEU A 28 -14.31 1.86 6.42
CA LEU A 28 -15.03 3.08 6.05
C LEU A 28 -14.90 3.31 4.54
N LEU A 29 -15.93 3.89 3.91
CA LEU A 29 -15.93 4.14 2.46
C LEU A 29 -15.01 5.30 2.04
N GLY A 30 -14.61 6.17 2.99
CA GLY A 30 -13.60 7.19 2.74
C GLY A 30 -12.20 6.68 3.06
N ASP A 31 -11.27 6.76 2.09
CA ASP A 31 -9.88 6.32 2.27
C ASP A 31 -9.22 6.99 3.48
N THR A 32 -9.32 8.33 3.57
CA THR A 32 -8.77 9.11 4.68
C THR A 32 -9.32 8.69 6.04
N GLU A 33 -10.63 8.47 6.11
CA GLU A 33 -11.32 8.07 7.32
C GLU A 33 -10.96 6.63 7.73
N ASP A 34 -10.88 5.70 6.77
CA ASP A 34 -10.51 4.31 7.05
C ASP A 34 -9.06 4.22 7.53
N ILE A 35 -8.13 4.92 6.87
CA ILE A 35 -6.72 4.97 7.26
C ILE A 35 -6.56 5.47 8.70
N GLU A 36 -7.21 6.58 9.05
CA GLU A 36 -7.12 7.14 10.40
C GLU A 36 -7.70 6.17 11.43
N ARG A 37 -8.83 5.54 11.12
CA ARG A 37 -9.39 4.48 11.96
C ARG A 37 -8.43 3.30 12.14
N ARG A 38 -7.74 2.85 11.09
CA ARG A 38 -6.74 1.76 11.17
C ARG A 38 -5.52 2.15 12.00
N LYS A 39 -5.06 3.39 11.89
CA LYS A 39 -4.00 3.93 12.75
C LYS A 39 -4.42 3.92 14.21
N GLN A 40 -5.62 4.37 14.53
CA GLN A 40 -6.13 4.36 15.91
C GLN A 40 -6.23 2.93 16.46
N LEU A 41 -6.88 2.02 15.72
CA LEU A 41 -7.05 0.63 16.15
C LEU A 41 -5.72 -0.11 16.34
N SER A 42 -4.78 0.03 15.40
CA SER A 42 -3.46 -0.58 15.52
C SER A 42 -2.68 0.02 16.70
N ASN A 43 -2.78 1.32 16.94
CA ASN A 43 -2.13 1.97 18.08
C ASN A 43 -2.72 1.51 19.43
N LEU A 44 -4.02 1.30 19.52
CA LEU A 44 -4.66 0.75 20.72
C LEU A 44 -4.15 -0.66 21.04
N VAL A 45 -4.02 -1.53 20.03
CA VAL A 45 -3.46 -2.88 20.24
C VAL A 45 -1.98 -2.80 20.62
N LEU A 46 -1.20 -1.91 19.99
CA LEU A 46 0.19 -1.67 20.37
C LEU A 46 0.31 -1.25 21.85
N GLN A 47 -0.55 -0.36 22.32
CA GLN A 47 -0.57 0.10 23.71
C GLN A 47 -1.00 -1.01 24.70
N LYS A 48 -2.01 -1.81 24.34
CA LYS A 48 -2.45 -2.96 25.15
C LYS A 48 -1.32 -3.97 25.37
N LEU A 49 -0.43 -4.11 24.39
CA LEU A 49 0.74 -5.01 24.44
C LEU A 49 2.01 -4.32 24.98
N SER A 50 1.90 -3.12 25.56
CA SER A 50 3.05 -2.32 26.02
C SER A 50 4.00 -3.07 26.96
N SER A 51 3.46 -3.90 27.87
CA SER A 51 4.26 -4.70 28.80
C SER A 51 5.22 -5.67 28.09
N ILE A 52 4.82 -6.21 26.93
CA ILE A 52 5.63 -7.11 26.11
C ILE A 52 6.79 -6.35 25.47
N TRP A 53 6.56 -5.11 25.02
CA TRP A 53 7.57 -4.31 24.34
C TRP A 53 8.64 -3.80 25.30
N ILE A 54 8.25 -3.47 26.53
CA ILE A 54 9.15 -2.93 27.56
C ILE A 54 10.08 -4.02 28.13
N ARG A 55 9.58 -5.25 28.30
CA ARG A 55 10.33 -6.39 28.88
C ARG A 55 11.22 -7.07 27.85
N ASN A 56 12.29 -6.38 27.44
CA ASN A 56 13.25 -6.87 26.44
C ASN A 56 14.06 -8.10 26.89
N ASP A 57 14.18 -8.32 28.19
CA ASP A 57 14.85 -9.47 28.81
C ASP A 57 14.01 -10.75 28.76
N LYS A 58 12.68 -10.62 28.85
CA LYS A 58 11.76 -11.77 28.87
C LYS A 58 11.33 -12.23 27.49
N VAL A 59 11.29 -11.34 26.50
CA VAL A 59 10.78 -11.65 25.16
C VAL A 59 11.80 -11.31 24.08
N LYS A 60 12.27 -12.35 23.40
CA LYS A 60 13.20 -12.23 22.27
C LYS A 60 12.65 -11.26 21.21
N GLN A 61 13.54 -10.47 20.61
CA GLN A 61 13.19 -9.46 19.60
C GLN A 61 12.39 -10.07 18.43
N VAL A 62 12.79 -11.25 17.96
CA VAL A 62 12.11 -11.96 16.85
C VAL A 62 10.64 -12.24 17.20
N THR A 63 10.36 -12.73 18.41
CA THR A 63 9.00 -12.99 18.87
C THR A 63 8.17 -11.71 18.95
N ARG A 64 8.75 -10.61 19.46
CA ARG A 64 8.07 -9.30 19.49
C ARG A 64 7.71 -8.80 18.08
N LEU A 65 8.62 -8.96 17.12
CA LEU A 65 8.37 -8.59 15.73
C LEU A 65 7.28 -9.47 15.09
N ASN A 66 7.27 -10.77 15.38
CA ASN A 66 6.21 -11.67 14.90
C ASN A 66 4.84 -11.31 15.48
N LEU A 67 4.76 -10.99 16.77
CA LEU A 67 3.53 -10.49 17.40
C LEU A 67 3.06 -9.18 16.78
N TYR A 68 4.00 -8.25 16.51
CA TYR A 68 3.67 -7.01 15.81
C TYR A 68 3.07 -7.25 14.42
N ARG A 69 3.71 -8.11 13.61
CA ARG A 69 3.23 -8.48 12.27
C ARG A 69 1.82 -9.06 12.33
N ALA A 70 1.61 -10.00 13.25
CA ALA A 70 0.36 -10.74 13.37
C ALA A 70 -0.80 -9.90 13.92
N LEU A 71 -0.55 -9.02 14.89
CA LEU A 71 -1.62 -8.35 15.65
C LEU A 71 -1.77 -6.86 15.33
N VAL A 72 -0.67 -6.14 15.12
CA VAL A 72 -0.70 -4.68 14.95
C VAL A 72 -0.65 -4.30 13.48
N LYS A 73 0.33 -4.83 12.75
CA LYS A 73 0.53 -4.54 11.31
C LYS A 73 -0.65 -5.06 10.48
N SER A 74 -1.19 -6.24 10.80
CA SER A 74 -2.38 -6.81 10.15
C SER A 74 -3.61 -5.91 10.26
N ILE A 75 -3.86 -5.33 11.44
CA ILE A 75 -4.96 -4.37 11.65
C ILE A 75 -4.72 -3.10 10.86
N LEU A 76 -3.48 -2.59 10.87
CA LEU A 76 -3.10 -1.39 10.14
C LEU A 76 -3.30 -1.55 8.63
N LEU A 77 -3.02 -2.74 8.08
CA LEU A 77 -3.08 -3.04 6.65
C LEU A 77 -4.40 -3.61 6.17
N TYR A 78 -5.41 -3.69 7.02
CA TYR A 78 -6.68 -4.27 6.64
C TYR A 78 -7.32 -3.50 5.47
N ASN A 79 -7.67 -4.21 4.39
CA ASN A 79 -8.18 -3.66 3.14
C ASN A 79 -7.29 -2.60 2.47
N CYS A 80 -6.00 -2.53 2.80
CA CYS A 80 -5.13 -1.47 2.27
C CYS A 80 -4.98 -1.47 0.74
N GLY A 81 -5.24 -2.62 0.07
CA GLY A 81 -5.22 -2.72 -1.39
C GLY A 81 -6.27 -1.86 -2.10
N THR A 82 -7.32 -1.40 -1.40
CA THR A 82 -8.34 -0.51 -1.98
C THR A 82 -8.04 0.97 -1.80
N TRP A 83 -7.02 1.33 -1.00
CA TRP A 83 -6.73 2.73 -0.69
C TRP A 83 -6.05 3.46 -1.87
N SER A 84 -6.54 4.66 -2.16
CA SER A 84 -6.01 5.57 -3.16
C SER A 84 -5.12 6.63 -2.50
N LEU A 85 -3.89 6.25 -2.15
CA LEU A 85 -3.00 7.11 -1.37
C LEU A 85 -2.27 8.14 -2.23
N THR A 86 -2.22 9.37 -1.72
CA THR A 86 -1.25 10.39 -2.16
C THR A 86 0.15 10.10 -1.59
N LYS A 87 1.20 10.60 -2.25
CA LYS A 87 2.59 10.45 -1.75
C LYS A 87 2.77 11.03 -0.32
N GLN A 88 2.04 12.09 0.02
CA GLN A 88 2.06 12.66 1.38
C GLN A 88 1.45 11.72 2.42
N GLU A 89 0.35 11.04 2.08
CA GLU A 89 -0.28 10.05 2.96
C GLU A 89 0.59 8.79 3.10
N GLU A 90 1.21 8.33 2.01
CA GLU A 90 2.21 7.25 2.04
C GLU A 90 3.36 7.59 2.98
N HIS A 91 3.90 8.81 2.90
CA HIS A 91 4.96 9.28 3.79
C HIS A 91 4.50 9.32 5.26
N LYS A 92 3.30 9.85 5.54
CA LYS A 92 2.73 9.86 6.90
C LYS A 92 2.54 8.45 7.47
N LEU A 93 2.10 7.50 6.65
CA LEU A 93 1.97 6.10 7.03
C LEU A 93 3.33 5.45 7.30
N ASN A 94 4.34 5.72 6.47
CA ASN A 94 5.70 5.26 6.69
C ASN A 94 6.26 5.80 8.02
N THR A 95 6.05 7.07 8.33
CA THR A 95 6.44 7.67 9.62
C THR A 95 5.73 7.01 10.79
N PHE A 96 4.42 6.78 10.67
CA PHE A 96 3.64 6.09 11.70
C PHE A 96 4.14 4.67 11.94
N HIS A 97 4.38 3.90 10.88
CA HIS A 97 4.94 2.54 10.96
C HIS A 97 6.31 2.52 11.65
N ARG A 98 7.24 3.40 11.25
CA ARG A 98 8.56 3.52 11.88
C ARG A 98 8.47 3.87 13.37
N ARG A 99 7.49 4.69 13.77
CA ARG A 99 7.23 4.98 15.19
C ARG A 99 6.86 3.72 15.96
N GLN A 100 5.95 2.91 15.42
CA GLN A 100 5.58 1.62 16.04
C GLN A 100 6.79 0.68 16.16
N LEU A 101 7.62 0.57 15.12
CA LEU A 101 8.84 -0.25 15.15
C LEU A 101 9.81 0.17 16.26
N ARG A 102 10.03 1.48 16.45
CA ARG A 102 10.85 1.99 17.55
C ARG A 102 10.28 1.65 18.91
N THR A 103 8.95 1.71 19.08
CA THR A 103 8.27 1.30 20.32
C THR A 103 8.51 -0.19 20.61
N ILE A 104 8.39 -1.07 19.61
CA ILE A 104 8.54 -2.52 19.78
C ILE A 104 9.97 -2.90 20.16
N LEU A 105 10.95 -2.20 19.59
CA LEU A 105 12.36 -2.33 19.93
C LEU A 105 12.73 -1.64 21.25
N ASN A 106 11.79 -0.95 21.89
CA ASN A 106 12.00 -0.17 23.11
C ASN A 106 13.13 0.87 22.97
N ILE A 107 13.25 1.49 21.80
CA ILE A 107 14.26 2.53 21.54
C ILE A 107 13.73 3.84 22.12
N LYS A 108 14.43 4.34 23.14
CA LYS A 108 14.11 5.58 23.86
C LYS A 108 15.28 6.54 23.78
N TYR A 109 15.01 7.84 23.88
CA TYR A 109 16.06 8.83 24.08
C TYR A 109 16.93 8.44 25.30
N PRO A 110 18.26 8.61 25.26
CA PRO A 110 19.08 9.28 24.24
C PRO A 110 19.52 8.38 23.06
N THR A 111 19.02 7.14 22.96
CA THR A 111 19.41 6.23 21.88
C THR A 111 18.71 6.59 20.56
N PHE A 112 19.48 6.69 19.48
CA PHE A 112 18.99 7.00 18.14
C PHE A 112 19.31 5.88 17.15
N ILE A 113 18.40 5.66 16.20
CA ILE A 113 18.60 4.73 15.09
C ILE A 113 18.16 5.38 13.78
N LYS A 114 19.02 5.31 12.76
CA LYS A 114 18.71 5.76 11.39
C LYS A 114 17.55 4.93 10.83
N ASN A 115 16.73 5.52 9.96
CA ASN A 115 15.55 4.84 9.41
C ASN A 115 15.91 3.56 8.63
N ASN A 116 17.00 3.56 7.85
CA ASN A 116 17.43 2.38 7.10
C ASN A 116 17.93 1.26 8.03
N ALA A 117 18.72 1.62 9.05
CA ALA A 117 19.19 0.67 10.07
C ALA A 117 18.01 0.08 10.87
N LEU A 118 16.94 0.86 11.11
CA LEU A 118 15.72 0.37 11.74
C LEU A 118 15.08 -0.74 10.90
N TYR A 119 14.90 -0.52 9.59
CA TYR A 119 14.32 -1.51 8.68
C TYR A 119 15.19 -2.76 8.54
N GLN A 120 16.52 -2.61 8.44
CA GLN A 120 17.46 -3.73 8.43
C GLN A 120 17.38 -4.55 9.72
N LYS A 121 17.34 -3.89 10.88
CA LYS A 121 17.27 -4.54 12.19
C LYS A 121 15.95 -5.29 12.41
N THR A 122 14.84 -4.80 11.86
CA THR A 122 13.53 -5.46 12.00
C THR A 122 13.22 -6.46 10.88
N GLY A 123 13.95 -6.41 9.76
CA GLY A 123 13.59 -7.11 8.53
C GLY A 123 12.26 -6.62 7.94
N GLU A 124 11.86 -5.38 8.26
CA GLU A 124 10.64 -4.77 7.73
C GLU A 124 10.95 -3.87 6.54
N THR A 125 9.94 -3.62 5.72
CA THR A 125 9.99 -2.64 4.64
C THR A 125 9.07 -1.46 4.97
N PRO A 126 9.26 -0.30 4.34
CA PRO A 126 8.28 0.77 4.38
C PRO A 126 6.88 0.26 4.05
N ILE A 127 5.89 0.71 4.83
CA ILE A 127 4.54 0.18 4.72
C ILE A 127 3.87 0.54 3.40
N SER A 128 4.29 1.64 2.77
CA SER A 128 3.85 2.01 1.41
C SER A 128 4.16 0.93 0.38
N LEU A 129 5.28 0.19 0.51
CA LEU A 129 5.59 -0.92 -0.40
C LEU A 129 4.62 -2.09 -0.21
N THR A 130 4.28 -2.44 1.03
CA THR A 130 3.29 -3.49 1.30
C THR A 130 1.90 -3.11 0.79
N ILE A 131 1.53 -1.83 0.88
CA ILE A 131 0.26 -1.32 0.32
C ILE A 131 0.27 -1.41 -1.20
N LEU A 132 1.38 -1.06 -1.85
CA LEU A 132 1.56 -1.21 -3.29
C LEU A 132 1.37 -2.68 -3.70
N GLU A 133 2.05 -3.62 -3.04
CA GLU A 133 1.90 -5.06 -3.32
C GLU A 133 0.44 -5.51 -3.16
N ALA A 134 -0.22 -5.12 -2.07
CA ALA A 134 -1.61 -5.49 -1.81
C ALA A 134 -2.56 -4.92 -2.88
N ARG A 135 -2.33 -3.68 -3.31
CA ARG A 135 -3.09 -3.01 -4.38
C ARG A 135 -2.96 -3.74 -5.71
N TRP A 136 -1.73 -4.07 -6.12
CA TRP A 136 -1.47 -4.78 -7.37
C TRP A 136 -1.94 -6.24 -7.31
N ARG A 137 -1.84 -6.90 -6.16
CA ARG A 137 -2.42 -8.23 -5.93
C ARG A 137 -3.93 -8.23 -6.11
N LEU A 138 -4.62 -7.25 -5.51
CA LEU A 138 -6.07 -7.08 -5.65
C LEU A 138 -6.47 -6.75 -7.09
N PHE A 139 -5.75 -5.82 -7.73
CA PHE A 139 -6.02 -5.43 -9.10
C PHE A 139 -5.88 -6.61 -10.07
N GLY A 140 -4.81 -7.38 -9.96
CA GLY A 140 -4.63 -8.60 -10.76
C GLY A 140 -5.70 -9.66 -10.49
N HIS A 141 -6.22 -9.75 -9.26
CA HIS A 141 -7.37 -10.61 -8.98
C HIS A 141 -8.62 -10.15 -9.71
N ILE A 142 -8.92 -8.84 -9.70
CA ILE A 142 -10.05 -8.26 -10.43
C ILE A 142 -9.92 -8.51 -11.93
N LEU A 143 -8.75 -8.27 -12.52
CA LEU A 143 -8.54 -8.44 -13.96
C LEU A 143 -8.74 -9.89 -14.42
N ARG A 144 -8.40 -10.87 -13.58
CA ARG A 144 -8.60 -12.30 -13.88
C ARG A 144 -10.05 -12.79 -13.70
N GLN A 145 -10.89 -12.03 -13.01
CA GLN A 145 -12.31 -12.38 -12.89
C GLN A 145 -13.08 -12.11 -14.20
N ALA A 146 -14.26 -12.71 -14.34
CA ALA A 146 -15.14 -12.48 -15.47
C ALA A 146 -15.48 -10.98 -15.65
N ILE A 147 -15.66 -10.56 -16.91
CA ILE A 147 -15.84 -9.15 -17.28
C ILE A 147 -17.14 -8.56 -16.68
N ASN A 148 -18.15 -9.40 -16.46
CA ASN A 148 -19.45 -9.02 -15.91
C ASN A 148 -19.45 -8.83 -14.37
N THR A 149 -18.34 -9.07 -13.67
CA THR A 149 -18.27 -8.80 -12.23
C THR A 149 -18.35 -7.31 -11.94
N SER A 150 -18.96 -6.93 -10.82
CA SER A 150 -19.14 -5.52 -10.43
C SER A 150 -17.84 -4.69 -10.48
N PRO A 151 -16.67 -5.18 -10.00
CA PRO A 151 -15.41 -4.43 -10.11
C PRO A 151 -14.95 -4.21 -11.55
N ASN A 152 -15.07 -5.22 -12.43
CA ASN A 152 -14.71 -5.09 -13.84
C ASN A 152 -15.66 -4.14 -14.56
N VAL A 153 -16.97 -4.26 -14.36
CA VAL A 153 -17.98 -3.34 -14.93
C VAL A 153 -17.71 -1.89 -14.49
N ALA A 154 -17.40 -1.67 -13.22
CA ALA A 154 -17.06 -0.35 -12.70
C ALA A 154 -15.78 0.21 -13.35
N MET A 155 -14.75 -0.63 -13.53
CA MET A 155 -13.50 -0.24 -14.19
C MET A 155 -13.72 0.10 -15.66
N THR A 156 -14.41 -0.76 -16.41
CA THR A 156 -14.77 -0.50 -17.81
C THR A 156 -15.60 0.78 -17.94
N LYS A 157 -16.56 1.02 -17.04
CA LYS A 157 -17.32 2.27 -17.00
C LYS A 157 -16.41 3.48 -16.75
N TYR A 158 -15.43 3.39 -15.85
CA TYR A 158 -14.49 4.47 -15.59
C TYR A 158 -13.73 4.91 -16.85
N PHE A 159 -13.28 3.98 -17.70
CA PHE A 159 -12.58 4.29 -18.95
C PHE A 159 -13.48 4.67 -20.12
N LYS A 160 -14.74 4.18 -20.15
CA LYS A 160 -15.72 4.55 -21.19
C LYS A 160 -16.40 5.89 -20.95
N THR A 161 -16.47 6.36 -19.71
CA THR A 161 -17.19 7.59 -19.38
C THR A 161 -16.33 8.81 -19.70
N GLU A 162 -16.58 9.47 -20.82
CA GLU A 162 -16.08 10.81 -21.13
C GLU A 162 -16.89 11.87 -20.37
N GLY A 163 -16.87 11.80 -19.03
CA GLY A 163 -17.65 12.69 -18.17
C GLY A 163 -16.95 14.02 -17.89
N SER A 164 -17.73 15.08 -17.68
CA SER A 164 -17.21 16.36 -17.18
C SER A 164 -16.49 16.13 -15.86
N LYS A 165 -15.18 16.39 -15.86
CA LYS A 165 -14.36 16.30 -14.65
C LYS A 165 -14.91 17.31 -13.64
N GLN A 166 -15.10 16.89 -12.39
CA GLN A 166 -15.49 17.83 -11.34
C GLN A 166 -14.52 19.00 -11.29
N ARG A 167 -15.04 20.23 -11.24
CA ARG A 167 -14.22 21.45 -11.18
C ARG A 167 -13.44 21.44 -9.86
N GLY A 168 -12.11 21.56 -9.95
CA GLY A 168 -11.18 21.50 -8.81
C GLY A 168 -10.18 20.34 -8.92
N ARG A 169 -9.29 20.21 -7.93
CA ARG A 169 -8.30 19.11 -7.89
C ARG A 169 -9.03 17.77 -7.72
N PRO A 170 -8.93 16.84 -8.68
CA PRO A 170 -9.52 15.51 -8.52
C PRO A 170 -8.93 14.81 -7.31
N LYS A 171 -9.78 14.16 -6.51
CA LYS A 171 -9.31 13.28 -5.44
C LYS A 171 -8.49 12.14 -6.04
N ALA A 172 -7.50 11.66 -5.30
CA ALA A 172 -6.79 10.45 -5.68
C ALA A 172 -7.83 9.31 -5.79
N SER A 173 -7.85 8.65 -6.93
CA SER A 173 -8.62 7.43 -7.18
C SER A 173 -7.68 6.25 -7.36
N ILE A 174 -8.22 5.04 -7.22
CA ILE A 174 -7.44 3.82 -7.39
C ILE A 174 -6.77 3.78 -8.77
N VAL A 175 -7.47 4.24 -9.82
CA VAL A 175 -6.91 4.29 -11.18
C VAL A 175 -5.80 5.32 -11.30
N THR A 176 -5.93 6.50 -10.69
CA THR A 176 -4.82 7.48 -10.67
C THR A 176 -3.60 6.97 -9.92
N THR A 177 -3.83 6.15 -8.89
CA THR A 177 -2.78 5.54 -8.07
C THR A 177 -2.07 4.43 -8.86
N LEU A 178 -2.82 3.56 -9.54
CA LEU A 178 -2.29 2.53 -10.45
C LEU A 178 -1.51 3.15 -11.62
N ARG A 179 -2.01 4.24 -12.23
CA ARG A 179 -1.28 4.99 -13.26
C ARG A 179 0.07 5.50 -12.75
N ARG A 180 0.08 6.05 -11.54
CA ARG A 180 1.31 6.55 -10.90
C ARG A 180 2.30 5.41 -10.66
N ASP A 181 1.83 4.28 -10.12
CA ASP A 181 2.67 3.11 -9.88
C ASP A 181 3.25 2.55 -11.20
N LEU A 182 2.44 2.47 -12.26
CA LEU A 182 2.91 2.04 -13.59
C LEU A 182 3.92 2.99 -14.20
N LYS A 183 3.74 4.31 -14.04
CA LYS A 183 4.69 5.27 -14.60
C LYS A 183 6.07 5.21 -13.91
N SER A 184 6.11 4.80 -12.65
CA SER A 184 7.35 4.73 -11.86
C SER A 184 8.32 3.64 -12.30
N HIS A 185 7.87 2.59 -13.01
CA HIS A 185 8.79 1.57 -13.51
C HIS A 185 9.28 1.91 -14.92
N ASN A 186 10.60 1.97 -15.07
CA ASN A 186 11.27 2.23 -16.34
C ASN A 186 11.71 0.89 -16.93
N ASN A 187 10.81 0.23 -17.66
CA ASN A 187 11.11 -1.03 -18.35
C ASN A 187 10.37 -1.07 -19.69
N ASP A 188 11.12 -1.21 -20.79
CA ASP A 188 10.57 -1.28 -22.15
C ASP A 188 9.71 -2.54 -22.38
N HIS A 189 9.88 -3.57 -21.54
CA HIS A 189 9.18 -4.84 -21.68
C HIS A 189 7.73 -4.81 -21.18
N TRP A 190 7.38 -3.92 -20.25
CA TRP A 190 6.09 -3.92 -19.57
C TRP A 190 5.29 -2.63 -19.86
N PRO A 191 3.93 -2.67 -19.86
CA PRO A 191 3.13 -1.48 -20.11
C PRO A 191 3.35 -0.41 -19.04
N THR A 192 3.67 0.83 -19.44
CA THR A 192 3.94 1.95 -18.52
C THR A 192 2.76 2.90 -18.33
N ARG A 193 1.61 2.61 -18.97
CA ARG A 193 0.44 3.50 -19.02
C ARG A 193 -0.88 2.77 -18.78
N LEU A 194 -1.87 3.53 -18.29
CA LEU A 194 -3.23 3.05 -18.06
C LEU A 194 -4.23 4.20 -18.30
N HIS A 195 -4.34 4.67 -19.55
CA HIS A 195 -5.18 5.83 -19.89
C HIS A 195 -6.48 5.45 -20.57
N SER A 196 -6.45 4.39 -21.38
CA SER A 196 -7.54 3.95 -22.22
C SER A 196 -8.10 2.59 -21.79
N ILE A 197 -9.26 2.24 -22.35
CA ILE A 197 -9.79 0.87 -22.22
C ILE A 197 -8.85 -0.16 -22.84
N ASN A 198 -8.15 0.18 -23.93
CA ASN A 198 -7.19 -0.72 -24.56
C ASN A 198 -5.99 -1.03 -23.65
N ASP A 199 -5.50 -0.03 -22.90
CA ASP A 199 -4.45 -0.27 -21.91
C ASP A 199 -4.93 -1.20 -20.78
N LEU A 200 -6.21 -1.11 -20.40
CA LEU A 200 -6.82 -2.00 -19.40
C LEU A 200 -6.92 -3.44 -19.92
N GLU A 201 -7.32 -3.64 -21.17
CA GLU A 201 -7.40 -4.98 -21.77
C GLU A 201 -6.01 -5.61 -21.93
N ASN A 202 -5.00 -4.84 -22.34
CA ASN A 202 -3.61 -5.33 -22.37
C ASN A 202 -3.15 -5.81 -20.96
N LEU A 203 -3.42 -5.02 -19.91
CA LEU A 203 -3.13 -5.46 -18.54
C LEU A 203 -3.94 -6.70 -18.14
N ARG A 204 -5.16 -6.87 -18.65
CA ARG A 204 -5.97 -8.06 -18.41
C ARG A 204 -5.34 -9.29 -19.05
N ASP A 205 -4.84 -9.18 -20.27
CA ASP A 205 -4.15 -10.28 -20.96
C ASP A 205 -2.90 -10.71 -20.19
N ILE A 206 -2.07 -9.74 -19.77
CA ILE A 206 -0.90 -10.00 -18.91
C ILE A 206 -1.33 -10.63 -17.57
N ALA A 207 -2.43 -10.18 -16.99
CA ALA A 207 -2.91 -10.69 -15.71
C ALA A 207 -3.35 -12.17 -15.79
N GLN A 208 -3.79 -12.66 -16.95
CA GLN A 208 -4.14 -14.08 -17.13
C GLN A 208 -2.91 -14.97 -16.98
N ASN A 209 -1.76 -14.53 -17.49
CA ASN A 209 -0.50 -15.20 -17.23
C ASN A 209 0.05 -14.82 -15.85
N ARG A 210 -0.01 -15.75 -14.89
CA ARG A 210 0.44 -15.52 -13.51
C ARG A 210 1.95 -15.25 -13.42
N SER A 211 2.77 -15.80 -14.31
CA SER A 211 4.21 -15.50 -14.32
C SER A 211 4.43 -14.05 -14.73
N ASP A 212 3.82 -13.64 -15.83
CA ASP A 212 4.00 -12.31 -16.42
C ASP A 212 3.46 -11.24 -15.47
N TRP A 213 2.28 -11.48 -14.88
CA TRP A 213 1.75 -10.62 -13.83
C TRP A 213 2.70 -10.50 -12.62
N LYS A 214 3.34 -11.61 -12.21
CA LYS A 214 4.32 -11.58 -11.12
C LYS A 214 5.56 -10.79 -11.51
N HIS A 215 6.05 -10.92 -12.74
CA HIS A 215 7.21 -10.18 -13.23
C HIS A 215 6.91 -8.67 -13.33
N LEU A 216 5.75 -8.29 -13.88
CA LEU A 216 5.28 -6.90 -13.91
C LEU A 216 5.21 -6.30 -12.51
N THR A 217 4.49 -6.96 -11.59
CA THR A 217 4.30 -6.43 -10.23
C THR A 217 5.61 -6.37 -9.45
N THR A 218 6.52 -7.32 -9.69
CA THR A 218 7.88 -7.27 -9.12
C THR A 218 8.68 -6.10 -9.68
N ALA A 219 8.59 -5.82 -10.98
CA ALA A 219 9.27 -4.67 -11.59
C ALA A 219 8.79 -3.34 -10.97
N ILE A 220 7.46 -3.17 -10.85
CA ILE A 220 6.86 -2.00 -10.19
C ILE A 220 7.35 -1.86 -8.75
N TYR A 221 7.36 -2.96 -7.99
CA TYR A 221 7.84 -2.98 -6.62
C TYR A 221 9.32 -2.55 -6.53
N ARG A 222 10.18 -3.10 -7.39
CA ARG A 222 11.62 -2.80 -7.39
C ARG A 222 11.89 -1.34 -7.70
N SER A 223 11.18 -0.76 -8.67
CA SER A 223 11.28 0.67 -8.98
C SER A 223 10.84 1.54 -7.81
N ALA A 224 9.71 1.22 -7.17
CA ALA A 224 9.24 1.95 -5.99
C ALA A 224 10.20 1.83 -4.78
N GLN A 225 10.84 0.67 -4.62
CA GLN A 225 11.86 0.44 -3.60
C GLN A 225 13.13 1.28 -3.87
N ALA A 226 13.53 1.41 -5.14
CA ALA A 226 14.68 2.21 -5.54
C ALA A 226 14.44 3.71 -5.32
N GLU A 227 13.31 4.26 -5.76
CA GLU A 227 12.92 5.67 -5.52
C GLU A 227 13.05 6.05 -4.05
N MET A 228 12.52 5.21 -3.16
CA MET A 228 12.51 5.47 -1.72
C MET A 228 13.87 5.29 -1.05
N SER A 229 14.81 4.60 -1.69
CA SER A 229 16.20 4.52 -1.20
C SER A 229 16.99 5.79 -1.52
N VAL A 230 16.64 6.48 -2.62
CA VAL A 230 17.25 7.76 -3.04
C VAL A 230 16.76 8.92 -2.16
N ASP A 231 15.45 8.98 -1.86
CA ASP A 231 14.88 10.02 -1.01
C ASP A 231 15.47 10.01 0.42
N VAL A 232 15.82 8.83 0.94
CA VAL A 232 16.42 8.70 2.29
C VAL A 232 17.89 9.14 2.30
N ALA A 233 18.58 9.12 1.16
CA ALA A 233 19.94 9.66 1.04
C ALA A 233 19.94 11.19 0.99
N ALA A 234 18.92 11.81 0.37
CA ALA A 234 18.77 13.26 0.28
C ALA A 234 18.41 13.94 1.63
N ASP A 235 17.61 13.28 2.47
CA ASP A 235 17.32 13.73 3.84
C ASP A 235 18.52 13.58 4.81
N GLY A 236 19.64 13.02 4.33
CA GLY A 236 20.81 12.61 5.10
C GLY A 236 22.00 13.57 5.07
N HIS A 237 21.83 14.85 4.73
CA HIS A 237 22.90 15.86 4.80
C HIS A 237 23.25 16.27 6.25
N TYR A 238 23.60 15.28 7.09
CA TYR A 238 24.53 15.42 8.20
C TYR A 238 25.30 14.09 8.35
N LEU A 239 26.55 14.11 7.87
CA LEU A 239 27.68 13.20 8.13
C LEU A 239 27.67 11.77 7.50
N THR A 240 28.26 11.75 6.30
CA THR A 240 29.28 10.87 5.69
C THR A 240 29.20 9.32 5.68
N ASN A 241 29.36 8.82 4.44
CA ASN A 241 30.11 7.67 3.91
C ASN A 241 29.97 6.29 4.55
N TYR A 242 29.28 5.37 3.87
CA TYR A 242 29.74 3.99 3.64
C TYR A 242 29.01 3.37 2.43
N THR A 243 29.74 2.51 1.73
CA THR A 243 29.54 1.98 0.38
C THR A 243 28.29 1.11 0.19
N PHE A 244 27.71 1.23 -1.01
CA PHE A 244 26.52 0.56 -1.53
C PHE A 244 26.92 -0.68 -2.35
N PHE A 245 26.08 -1.72 -2.32
CA PHE A 245 26.16 -3.03 -3.00
C PHE A 245 27.07 -4.14 -2.42
N SER A 246 26.46 -5.09 -1.72
CA SER A 246 26.54 -6.53 -2.04
C SER A 246 25.61 -7.33 -1.13
N PHE A 247 24.58 -7.96 -1.72
CA PHE A 247 24.10 -9.32 -1.41
C PHE A 247 22.70 -9.49 -2.01
N TYR A 248 22.58 -10.31 -3.05
CA TYR A 248 21.57 -11.36 -3.24
C TYR A 248 21.68 -11.88 -4.67
N ARG A 249 22.72 -12.68 -4.90
CA ARG A 249 22.78 -13.69 -5.96
C ARG A 249 23.24 -14.99 -5.29
N ASN A 250 22.55 -16.08 -5.60
CA ASN A 250 22.82 -17.48 -5.28
C ASN A 250 22.37 -18.00 -3.90
N SER A 251 21.17 -18.60 -3.90
CA SER A 251 20.98 -19.99 -3.45
C SER A 251 19.64 -20.50 -3.99
N GLN A 252 19.69 -21.08 -5.19
CA GLN A 252 18.81 -22.19 -5.56
C GLN A 252 19.32 -23.43 -4.82
N SER A 253 18.38 -24.33 -4.45
CA SER A 253 18.55 -25.66 -3.82
C SER A 253 18.45 -25.75 -2.28
N SER A 254 17.23 -25.72 -1.76
CA SER A 254 16.67 -26.80 -0.93
C SER A 254 15.24 -26.46 -0.55
N SER A 255 14.35 -27.42 -0.76
CA SER A 255 12.93 -27.45 -0.43
C SER A 255 12.58 -26.75 0.89
N ASN A 256 11.64 -25.79 0.83
CA ASN A 256 10.67 -25.49 1.87
C ASN A 256 9.54 -24.64 1.27
N GLU A 257 8.66 -25.30 0.53
CA GLU A 257 7.29 -24.85 0.36
C GLU A 257 6.60 -24.87 1.73
N GLN A 258 6.40 -23.71 2.34
CA GLN A 258 5.20 -23.39 3.12
C GLN A 258 5.27 -21.96 3.62
N TYR A 259 4.11 -21.43 3.97
CA TYR A 259 3.85 -20.06 4.41
C TYR A 259 3.74 -19.02 3.29
N PHE A 260 2.59 -19.02 2.62
CA PHE A 260 1.70 -17.84 2.52
C PHE A 260 0.35 -18.28 1.92
N ARG A 261 -0.39 -19.09 2.68
CA ARG A 261 -1.85 -19.09 2.62
C ARG A 261 -2.34 -18.39 3.87
N TYR A 262 -3.10 -17.31 3.69
CA TYR A 262 -4.22 -16.79 4.49
C TYR A 262 -4.41 -15.30 4.14
N PHE A 263 -5.63 -14.99 3.66
CA PHE A 263 -6.21 -13.69 3.29
C PHE A 263 -5.80 -13.07 1.94
#